data_AF-A0AA36I5K1-F1
#
_entry.id   AF-A0AA36I5K1-F1
#
_cell.length_a   1.000
_cell.length_b   1.000
_cell.length_c   1.000
_cell.angle_alpha   90.00
_cell.angle_beta   90.00
_cell.angle_gamma   90.00
#
_symmetry.space_group_name_H-M   'P 1'
#
loop_
_entity.id
_entity.type
_entity.pdbx_description
1 polymer ?
#
loop_
_entity_poly.entity_id
_entity_poly.type
_entity_poly.pdbx_seq_one_letter_code
_entity_poly.pdbx_strand_id
1 'polypeptide(L)'
;MPKVSKEAMLDFLQSGIRMMQNDSTRELLKDTKAVPHAGQRLIELQRAGWAPLGFDADVGCKALDEIDCTKEGNKDLLAARQEFMFTAMRTYLQALKDRRPGSLEKKRPLPRAVILEFFDACNTRMDLPETRETLLTYLAQHGKVPNEVIIKFQTDLLEDLGFEKDHGCAMLSRITQDFPKDPEIAQKMQVWMKKASQTCMSAVKAHQEGGGQLPQTPMMPMVDKELTEEMQRFIAEARESVAKMSVEEKKSFMNEKTFKKMQVFQNLPPEGRVGYVKRLGDDEKVEFMKTQMIAVELMRKEWEAGQPGGPSCTKEAMQGPAAAPSQEQMM
;
A
#
# COMPACT_ATOMS: atom_id res chain seq x y z
N MET A 1 -33.70 -20.13 4.62
CA MET A 1 -33.59 -19.02 3.65
C MET A 1 -33.14 -19.60 2.32
N PRO A 2 -33.63 -19.08 1.18
CA PRO A 2 -33.17 -19.51 -0.14
C PRO A 2 -31.65 -19.28 -0.27
N LYS A 3 -30.94 -20.24 -0.85
CA LYS A 3 -29.50 -20.10 -1.14
C LYS A 3 -29.33 -19.16 -2.32
N VAL A 4 -28.45 -18.16 -2.20
CA VAL A 4 -28.10 -17.26 -3.31
C VAL A 4 -27.44 -18.09 -4.42
N SER A 5 -28.01 -18.07 -5.63
CA SER A 5 -27.47 -18.82 -6.75
C SER A 5 -26.24 -18.14 -7.35
N LYS A 6 -25.45 -18.88 -8.13
CA LYS A 6 -24.29 -18.31 -8.84
C LYS A 6 -24.74 -17.22 -9.81
N GLU A 7 -25.85 -17.45 -10.49
CA GLU A 7 -26.46 -16.54 -11.46
C GLU A 7 -26.86 -15.23 -10.79
N ALA A 8 -27.53 -15.30 -9.63
CA ALA A 8 -27.90 -14.11 -8.86
C ALA A 8 -26.67 -13.31 -8.39
N MET A 9 -25.59 -13.99 -7.97
CA MET A 9 -24.34 -13.30 -7.61
C MET A 9 -23.69 -12.63 -8.82
N LEU A 10 -23.67 -13.26 -9.99
CA LEU A 10 -23.17 -12.65 -11.22
C LEU A 10 -24.00 -11.44 -11.64
N ASP A 11 -25.33 -11.55 -11.60
CA ASP A 11 -26.25 -10.46 -11.94
C ASP A 11 -26.06 -9.26 -10.99
N PHE A 12 -25.87 -9.52 -9.69
CA PHE A 12 -25.53 -8.50 -8.70
C PHE A 12 -24.24 -7.77 -9.07
N LEU A 13 -23.15 -8.51 -9.30
CA LEU A 13 -21.83 -7.94 -9.58
C LEU A 13 -21.85 -7.11 -10.87
N GLN A 14 -22.46 -7.63 -11.94
CA GLN A 14 -22.52 -6.94 -13.23
C GLN A 14 -23.44 -5.71 -13.19
N SER A 15 -24.60 -5.80 -12.55
CA SER A 15 -25.50 -4.65 -12.39
C SER A 15 -24.88 -3.57 -11.52
N GLY A 16 -24.16 -3.96 -10.46
CA GLY A 16 -23.40 -3.05 -9.61
C GLY A 16 -22.27 -2.33 -10.35
N ILE A 17 -21.50 -3.03 -11.19
CA ILE A 17 -20.49 -2.39 -12.07
C ILE A 17 -21.15 -1.32 -12.95
N ARG A 18 -22.25 -1.68 -13.64
CA ARG A 18 -22.99 -0.72 -14.49
C ARG A 18 -23.51 0.48 -13.71
N MET A 19 -23.99 0.26 -12.48
CA MET A 19 -24.45 1.34 -11.60
C MET A 19 -23.31 2.30 -11.24
N MET A 20 -22.15 1.77 -10.85
CA MET A 20 -21.00 2.59 -10.44
C MET A 20 -20.39 3.40 -11.59
N GLN A 21 -20.47 2.87 -12.82
CA GLN A 21 -19.92 3.51 -14.02
C GLN A 21 -20.85 4.55 -14.66
N ASN A 22 -22.10 4.69 -14.19
CA ASN A 22 -23.05 5.60 -14.82
C ASN A 22 -22.92 7.05 -14.31
N ASP A 23 -23.34 8.00 -15.15
CA ASP A 23 -23.27 9.43 -14.83
C ASP A 23 -24.16 9.83 -13.65
N SER A 24 -25.29 9.15 -13.45
CA SER A 24 -26.20 9.45 -12.34
C SER A 24 -25.55 9.18 -10.97
N THR A 25 -24.80 8.09 -10.84
CA THR A 25 -24.05 7.75 -9.64
C THR A 25 -22.90 8.73 -9.45
N ARG A 26 -22.21 9.11 -10.54
CA ARG A 26 -21.15 10.11 -10.49
C ARG A 26 -21.65 11.46 -9.98
N GLU A 27 -22.73 11.99 -10.55
CA GLU A 27 -23.31 13.28 -10.13
C GLU A 27 -23.82 13.23 -8.69
N LEU A 28 -24.44 12.12 -8.27
CA LEU A 28 -24.84 11.90 -6.88
C LEU A 28 -23.62 11.94 -5.94
N LEU A 29 -22.55 11.21 -6.28
CA LEU A 29 -21.34 11.16 -5.47
C LEU A 29 -20.55 12.46 -5.51
N LYS A 30 -20.77 13.34 -6.49
CA LYS A 30 -20.12 14.66 -6.55
C LYS A 30 -20.76 15.68 -5.61
N ASP A 31 -22.04 15.55 -5.30
CA ASP A 31 -22.76 16.46 -4.41
C ASP A 31 -22.34 16.28 -2.94
N THR A 32 -21.41 17.12 -2.48
CA THR A 32 -20.89 17.09 -1.10
C THR A 32 -21.92 17.50 -0.05
N LYS A 33 -23.01 18.18 -0.43
CA LYS A 33 -24.07 18.57 0.50
C LYS A 33 -25.03 17.41 0.74
N ALA A 34 -25.40 16.70 -0.33
CA ALA A 34 -26.27 15.53 -0.24
C ALA A 34 -25.51 14.29 0.28
N VAL A 35 -24.23 14.16 -0.09
CA VAL A 35 -23.39 13.01 0.21
C VAL A 35 -22.09 13.48 0.86
N PRO A 36 -22.03 13.65 2.20
CA PRO A 36 -20.80 14.05 2.86
C PRO A 36 -19.66 13.04 2.65
N HIS A 37 -19.96 11.74 2.71
CA HIS A 37 -18.99 10.65 2.61
C HIS A 37 -19.23 9.79 1.37
N ALA A 38 -18.43 9.99 0.32
CA ALA A 38 -18.60 9.28 -0.96
C ALA A 38 -18.49 7.75 -0.81
N GLY A 39 -17.49 7.29 -0.04
CA GLY A 39 -17.25 5.86 0.18
C GLY A 39 -18.44 5.16 0.84
N GLN A 40 -18.96 5.73 1.93
CA GLN A 40 -20.11 5.19 2.64
C GLN A 40 -21.36 5.13 1.74
N ARG A 41 -21.61 6.19 0.97
CA ARG A 41 -22.76 6.20 0.06
C ARG A 41 -22.63 5.19 -1.06
N LEU A 42 -21.42 4.98 -1.59
CA LEU A 42 -21.16 3.97 -2.59
C LEU A 42 -21.45 2.56 -2.05
N ILE A 43 -21.08 2.27 -0.80
CA ILE A 43 -21.40 0.99 -0.12
C ILE A 43 -22.91 0.81 0.01
N GLU A 44 -23.66 1.84 0.40
CA GLU A 44 -25.12 1.79 0.48
C GLU A 44 -25.77 1.46 -0.88
N LEU A 45 -25.32 2.12 -1.95
CA LEU A 45 -25.81 1.87 -3.31
C LEU A 45 -25.53 0.44 -3.77
N GLN A 46 -24.34 -0.09 -3.47
CA GLN A 46 -23.99 -1.47 -3.75
C GLN A 46 -24.89 -2.44 -2.99
N ARG A 47 -25.08 -2.22 -1.68
CA ARG A 47 -25.94 -3.08 -0.84
C ARG A 47 -27.39 -3.07 -1.29
N ALA A 48 -27.91 -1.92 -1.73
CA ALA A 48 -29.26 -1.80 -2.27
C ALA A 48 -29.46 -2.62 -3.56
N GLY A 49 -28.39 -2.97 -4.26
CA GLY A 49 -28.42 -3.81 -5.47
C GLY A 49 -28.94 -5.24 -5.25
N TRP A 50 -28.97 -5.74 -4.00
CA TRP A 50 -29.52 -7.06 -3.68
C TRP A 50 -31.05 -7.11 -3.69
N ALA A 51 -31.71 -6.00 -3.33
CA ALA A 51 -33.17 -5.98 -3.18
C ALA A 51 -33.92 -6.29 -4.49
N PRO A 52 -33.53 -5.76 -5.68
CA PRO A 52 -34.13 -6.14 -6.95
C PRO A 52 -34.00 -7.62 -7.31
N LEU A 53 -33.02 -8.33 -6.73
CA LEU A 53 -32.80 -9.76 -6.93
C LEU A 53 -33.55 -10.63 -5.91
N GLY A 54 -34.29 -10.01 -4.98
CA GLY A 54 -35.06 -10.72 -3.96
C GLY A 54 -34.23 -11.25 -2.79
N PHE A 55 -33.03 -10.71 -2.56
CA PHE A 55 -32.16 -11.12 -1.46
C PHE A 55 -31.97 -10.00 -0.44
N ASP A 56 -31.85 -10.40 0.83
CA ASP A 56 -31.34 -9.52 1.88
C ASP A 56 -29.86 -9.20 1.62
N ALA A 57 -29.46 -7.95 1.89
CA ALA A 57 -28.12 -7.49 1.57
C ALA A 57 -27.02 -8.23 2.36
N ASP A 58 -27.26 -8.57 3.63
CA ASP A 58 -26.27 -9.28 4.45
C ASP A 58 -26.14 -10.73 4.02
N VAL A 59 -27.26 -11.37 3.67
CA VAL A 59 -27.25 -12.73 3.09
C VAL A 59 -26.50 -12.75 1.75
N GLY A 60 -26.74 -11.77 0.88
CA GLY A 60 -26.07 -11.65 -0.42
C GLY A 60 -24.57 -11.39 -0.28
N CYS A 61 -24.16 -10.42 0.55
CA CYS A 61 -22.76 -10.13 0.83
C CYS A 61 -22.03 -11.35 1.42
N LYS A 62 -22.63 -12.03 2.40
CA LYS A 62 -22.05 -13.24 2.99
C LYS A 62 -21.87 -14.35 1.95
N ALA A 63 -22.80 -14.52 1.02
CA ALA A 63 -22.68 -15.50 -0.05
C ALA A 63 -21.49 -15.19 -0.99
N LEU A 64 -21.20 -13.91 -1.25
CA LEU A 64 -20.01 -13.51 -2.02
C LEU A 64 -18.70 -13.79 -1.25
N ASP A 65 -18.71 -13.64 0.08
CA ASP A 65 -17.53 -13.92 0.91
C ASP A 65 -17.21 -15.41 1.02
N GLU A 66 -18.23 -16.26 0.95
CA GLU A 66 -18.11 -17.72 1.03
C GLU A 66 -17.79 -18.40 -0.33
N ILE A 67 -17.48 -17.63 -1.38
CA ILE A 67 -17.10 -18.20 -2.69
C ILE A 67 -15.79 -18.99 -2.55
N ASP A 68 -15.89 -20.30 -2.76
CA ASP A 68 -14.73 -21.19 -2.79
C ASP A 68 -13.87 -20.94 -4.04
N CYS A 69 -12.65 -20.42 -3.82
CA CYS A 69 -11.66 -20.16 -4.86
C CYS A 69 -11.08 -21.42 -5.51
N THR A 70 -11.21 -22.59 -4.89
CA THR A 70 -10.64 -23.85 -5.39
C THR A 70 -11.56 -24.56 -6.39
N LYS A 71 -12.84 -24.19 -6.42
CA LYS A 71 -13.83 -24.82 -7.30
C LYS A 71 -13.73 -24.25 -8.72
N GLU A 72 -13.42 -25.09 -9.70
CA GLU A 72 -13.23 -24.67 -11.10
C GLU A 72 -14.40 -23.88 -11.68
N GLY A 73 -15.64 -24.24 -11.31
CA GLY A 73 -16.86 -23.56 -11.76
C GLY A 73 -17.02 -22.12 -11.24
N ASN A 74 -16.15 -21.63 -10.35
CA ASN A 74 -16.24 -20.29 -9.75
C ASN A 74 -15.31 -19.25 -10.39
N LYS A 75 -14.47 -19.61 -11.38
CA LYS A 75 -13.49 -18.68 -11.98
C LYS A 75 -14.13 -17.37 -12.49
N ASP A 76 -15.20 -17.47 -13.27
CA ASP A 76 -15.89 -16.29 -13.83
C ASP A 76 -16.52 -15.43 -12.73
N LEU A 77 -17.04 -16.07 -11.68
CA LEU A 77 -17.63 -15.37 -10.54
C LEU A 77 -16.56 -14.62 -9.73
N LEU A 78 -15.39 -15.21 -9.53
CA LEU A 78 -14.25 -14.55 -8.88
C LEU A 78 -13.73 -13.37 -9.71
N ALA A 79 -13.63 -13.53 -11.03
CA ALA A 79 -13.24 -12.47 -11.93
C ALA A 79 -14.24 -11.29 -11.89
N ALA A 80 -15.55 -11.59 -11.95
CA ALA A 80 -16.60 -10.59 -11.82
C ALA A 80 -16.56 -9.88 -10.46
N ARG A 81 -16.29 -10.62 -9.37
CA ARG A 81 -16.15 -10.06 -8.02
C ARG A 81 -14.97 -9.10 -7.95
N GLN A 82 -13.83 -9.49 -8.51
CA GLN A 82 -12.64 -8.66 -8.54
C GLN A 82 -12.87 -7.38 -9.34
N GLU A 83 -13.49 -7.48 -10.53
CA GLU A 83 -13.80 -6.30 -11.34
C GLU A 83 -14.81 -5.37 -10.66
N PHE A 84 -15.79 -5.93 -9.95
CA PHE A 84 -16.71 -5.15 -9.13
C PHE A 84 -15.98 -4.38 -8.03
N MET A 85 -15.06 -5.03 -7.31
CA MET A 85 -14.24 -4.37 -6.27
C MET A 85 -13.37 -3.27 -6.87
N PHE A 86 -12.67 -3.52 -7.98
CA PHE A 86 -11.84 -2.49 -8.61
C PHE A 86 -12.68 -1.34 -9.17
N THR A 87 -13.85 -1.62 -9.72
CA THR A 87 -14.80 -0.56 -10.16
C THR A 87 -15.23 0.30 -8.99
N ALA A 88 -15.54 -0.29 -7.83
CA ALA A 88 -15.88 0.45 -6.62
C ALA A 88 -14.73 1.37 -6.16
N MET A 89 -13.51 0.84 -6.11
CA MET A 89 -12.31 1.59 -5.72
C MET A 89 -12.05 2.77 -6.68
N ARG A 90 -12.12 2.54 -7.99
CA ARG A 90 -11.98 3.60 -9.01
C ARG A 90 -13.07 4.66 -8.88
N THR A 91 -14.31 4.24 -8.65
CA THR A 91 -15.47 5.14 -8.50
C THR A 91 -15.32 6.03 -7.27
N TYR A 92 -14.87 5.47 -6.14
CA TYR A 92 -14.59 6.23 -4.93
C TYR A 92 -13.49 7.29 -5.16
N LEU A 93 -12.35 6.89 -5.71
CA LEU A 93 -11.24 7.82 -5.98
C LEU A 93 -11.63 8.90 -7.01
N GLN A 94 -12.42 8.54 -8.02
CA GLN A 94 -12.94 9.49 -9.00
C GLN A 94 -13.90 10.50 -8.35
N ALA A 95 -14.75 10.05 -7.41
CA ALA A 95 -15.63 10.94 -6.66
C ALA A 95 -14.84 11.97 -5.83
N LEU A 96 -13.74 11.56 -5.18
CA LEU A 96 -12.85 12.50 -4.47
C LEU A 96 -12.27 13.54 -5.43
N LYS A 97 -11.76 13.09 -6.58
CA LYS A 97 -11.21 13.97 -7.61
C LYS A 97 -12.25 14.95 -8.17
N ASP A 98 -13.48 14.49 -8.41
CA ASP A 98 -14.58 15.33 -8.91
C ASP A 98 -15.06 16.36 -7.86
N ARG A 99 -14.80 16.11 -6.57
CA ARG A 99 -15.07 17.01 -5.44
C ARG A 99 -13.96 18.02 -5.18
N ARG A 100 -12.82 17.90 -5.87
CA ARG A 100 -11.67 18.79 -5.69
C ARG A 100 -12.11 20.26 -5.74
N PRO A 101 -11.88 21.06 -4.68
CA PRO A 101 -12.30 22.45 -4.67
C PRO A 101 -11.48 23.28 -5.66
N GLY A 102 -12.08 24.38 -6.16
CA GLY A 102 -11.40 25.30 -7.06
C GLY A 102 -10.20 26.03 -6.43
N SER A 103 -10.12 26.08 -5.10
CA SER A 103 -8.99 26.63 -4.34
C SER A 103 -8.59 25.69 -3.22
N LEU A 104 -7.28 25.47 -3.07
CA LEU A 104 -6.72 24.60 -2.03
C LEU A 104 -6.46 25.36 -0.72
N GLU A 105 -6.72 24.69 0.40
CA GLU A 105 -6.39 25.15 1.75
C GLU A 105 -4.87 25.11 1.99
N LYS A 106 -4.33 26.18 2.59
CA LYS A 106 -2.88 26.39 2.79
C LYS A 106 -2.48 26.77 4.20
N LYS A 107 -3.45 26.92 5.10
CA LYS A 107 -3.24 27.50 6.44
C LYS A 107 -3.93 26.74 7.54
N ARG A 108 -5.18 26.34 7.33
CA ARG A 108 -5.96 25.64 8.37
C ARG A 108 -5.45 24.21 8.59
N PRO A 109 -5.53 23.68 9.83
CA PRO A 109 -5.17 22.29 10.11
C PRO A 109 -6.10 21.34 9.34
N LEU A 110 -5.63 20.11 9.04
CA LEU A 110 -6.50 19.09 8.47
C LEU A 110 -7.59 18.68 9.47
N PRO A 111 -8.88 18.75 9.09
CA PRO A 111 -9.94 18.19 9.90
C PRO A 111 -9.76 16.68 10.07
N ARG A 112 -10.11 16.16 11.25
CA ARG A 112 -10.08 14.71 11.55
C ARG A 112 -10.71 13.86 10.45
N ALA A 113 -11.90 14.23 9.99
CA ALA A 113 -12.61 13.49 8.94
C ALA A 113 -11.81 13.40 7.63
N VAL A 114 -11.12 14.48 7.25
CA VAL A 114 -10.28 14.51 6.04
C VAL A 114 -9.04 13.63 6.20
N ILE A 115 -8.46 13.57 7.39
CA ILE A 115 -7.32 12.69 7.69
C ILE A 115 -7.71 11.21 7.52
N LEU A 116 -8.86 10.81 8.04
CA LEU A 116 -9.36 9.44 7.91
C LEU A 116 -9.65 9.11 6.43
N GLU A 117 -10.35 10.00 5.73
CA GLU A 117 -10.64 9.84 4.29
C GLU A 117 -9.36 9.80 3.44
N PHE A 118 -8.35 10.59 3.80
CA PHE A 118 -7.02 10.56 3.17
C PHE A 118 -6.35 9.19 3.28
N PHE A 119 -6.32 8.59 4.48
CA PHE A 119 -5.72 7.27 4.64
C PHE A 119 -6.52 6.18 3.89
N ASP A 120 -7.85 6.26 3.89
CA ASP A 120 -8.68 5.31 3.14
C ASP A 120 -8.50 5.45 1.63
N ALA A 121 -8.38 6.68 1.12
CA ALA A 121 -8.07 6.95 -0.28
C ALA A 121 -6.68 6.44 -0.67
N CYS A 122 -5.67 6.68 0.18
CA CYS A 122 -4.31 6.19 -0.06
C CYS A 122 -4.26 4.66 -0.09
N ASN A 123 -4.89 3.98 0.88
CA ASN A 123 -4.97 2.52 0.91
C ASN A 123 -5.69 1.98 -0.33
N THR A 124 -6.85 2.57 -0.66
CA THR A 124 -7.63 2.20 -1.85
C THR A 124 -6.80 2.34 -3.14
N ARG A 125 -6.04 3.44 -3.26
CA ARG A 125 -5.15 3.65 -4.41
C ARG A 125 -4.07 2.57 -4.50
N MET A 126 -3.46 2.15 -3.39
CA MET A 126 -2.41 1.12 -3.39
C MET A 126 -2.92 -0.27 -3.76
N ASP A 127 -4.22 -0.51 -3.60
CA ASP A 127 -4.86 -1.79 -3.90
C ASP A 127 -5.26 -1.95 -5.38
N LEU A 128 -5.17 -0.86 -6.17
CA LEU A 128 -5.50 -0.87 -7.59
C LEU A 128 -4.38 -1.49 -8.46
N PRO A 129 -4.74 -2.27 -9.51
CA PRO A 129 -3.77 -2.88 -10.42
C PRO A 129 -2.93 -1.84 -11.19
N GLU A 130 -3.50 -0.67 -11.52
CA GLU A 130 -2.80 0.41 -12.21
C GLU A 130 -1.69 1.02 -11.35
N THR A 131 -1.87 1.02 -10.03
CA THR A 131 -0.81 1.43 -9.10
C THR A 131 0.34 0.45 -9.16
N ARG A 132 0.07 -0.87 -9.11
CA ARG A 132 1.10 -1.89 -9.24
C ARG A 132 1.86 -1.77 -10.57
N GLU A 133 1.14 -1.57 -11.66
CA GLU A 133 1.74 -1.35 -12.99
C GLU A 133 2.67 -0.13 -12.97
N THR A 134 2.21 1.01 -12.45
CA THR A 134 3.02 2.23 -12.36
C THR A 134 4.32 2.00 -11.56
N LEU A 135 4.24 1.28 -10.44
CA LEU A 135 5.42 0.98 -9.62
C LEU A 135 6.41 0.05 -10.35
N LEU A 136 5.90 -0.96 -11.07
CA LEU A 136 6.73 -1.87 -11.87
C LEU A 136 7.41 -1.15 -13.04
N THR A 137 6.69 -0.27 -13.73
CA THR A 137 7.25 0.56 -14.81
C THR A 137 8.36 1.46 -14.27
N TYR A 138 8.15 2.11 -13.13
CA TYR A 138 9.17 2.95 -12.50
C TYR A 138 10.42 2.13 -12.12
N LEU A 139 10.24 0.96 -11.52
CA LEU A 139 11.34 0.05 -11.16
C LEU A 139 12.16 -0.35 -12.38
N ALA A 140 11.50 -0.76 -13.47
CA ALA A 140 12.17 -1.17 -14.70
C ALA A 140 12.95 -0.02 -15.36
N GLN A 141 12.44 1.21 -15.28
CA GLN A 141 13.08 2.38 -15.91
C GLN A 141 14.22 2.96 -15.08
N HIS A 142 14.11 2.94 -13.75
CA HIS A 142 15.02 3.67 -12.88
C HIS A 142 15.92 2.79 -12.00
N GLY A 143 15.61 1.50 -11.85
CA GLY A 143 16.37 0.59 -10.97
C GLY A 143 16.36 1.04 -9.51
N LYS A 144 15.30 1.75 -9.08
CA LYS A 144 15.15 2.35 -7.74
C LYS A 144 13.80 1.98 -7.14
N VAL A 145 13.75 1.87 -5.82
CA VAL A 145 12.49 1.68 -5.09
C VAL A 145 11.54 2.86 -5.38
N PRO A 146 10.26 2.63 -5.73
CA PRO A 146 9.37 3.66 -6.27
C PRO A 146 8.73 4.55 -5.18
N ASN A 147 9.52 5.00 -4.20
CA ASN A 147 9.05 5.88 -3.12
C ASN A 147 8.51 7.21 -3.65
N GLU A 148 9.15 7.77 -4.68
CA GLU A 148 8.74 9.03 -5.31
C GLU A 148 7.35 8.92 -5.96
N VAL A 149 7.01 7.75 -6.50
CA VAL A 149 5.69 7.48 -7.07
C VAL A 149 4.62 7.44 -5.97
N ILE A 150 4.91 6.81 -4.83
CA ILE A 150 4.00 6.78 -3.69
C ILE A 150 3.78 8.20 -3.14
N ILE A 151 4.86 8.97 -2.94
CA ILE A 151 4.78 10.37 -2.48
C ILE A 151 3.92 11.20 -3.45
N LYS A 152 4.10 11.01 -4.76
CA LYS A 152 3.27 11.66 -5.76
C LYS A 152 1.79 11.29 -5.60
N PHE A 153 1.46 10.01 -5.43
CA PHE A 153 0.07 9.59 -5.19
C PHE A 153 -0.53 10.19 -3.91
N GLN A 154 0.24 10.23 -2.81
CA GLN A 154 -0.21 10.86 -1.56
C GLN A 154 -0.48 12.35 -1.75
N THR A 155 0.44 13.08 -2.39
CA THR A 155 0.30 14.53 -2.60
C THR A 155 -0.83 14.87 -3.55
N ASP A 156 -1.05 14.08 -4.61
CA ASP A 156 -2.19 14.25 -5.51
C ASP A 156 -3.53 14.05 -4.77
N LEU A 157 -3.61 13.04 -3.88
CA LEU A 157 -4.81 12.79 -3.07
C LEU A 157 -5.09 13.89 -2.03
N LEU A 158 -4.06 14.53 -1.47
CA LEU A 158 -4.25 15.69 -0.60
C LEU A 158 -4.92 16.85 -1.34
N GLU A 159 -4.54 17.10 -2.59
CA GLU A 159 -5.17 18.13 -3.40
C GLU A 159 -6.60 17.79 -3.78
N ASP A 160 -6.88 16.53 -4.08
CA ASP A 160 -8.25 16.06 -4.33
C ASP A 160 -9.16 16.27 -3.10
N LEU A 161 -8.59 16.16 -1.89
CA LEU A 161 -9.25 16.49 -0.62
C LEU A 161 -9.22 17.98 -0.25
N GLY A 162 -8.69 18.83 -1.13
CA GLY A 162 -8.74 20.28 -0.99
C GLY A 162 -7.61 20.91 -0.18
N PHE A 163 -6.51 20.20 0.07
CA PHE A 163 -5.33 20.72 0.75
C PHE A 163 -4.15 20.84 -0.21
N GLU A 164 -3.41 21.93 -0.10
CA GLU A 164 -2.17 22.10 -0.87
C GLU A 164 -1.12 21.07 -0.42
N LYS A 165 -0.30 20.59 -1.37
CA LYS A 165 0.63 19.46 -1.18
C LYS A 165 1.60 19.68 -0.02
N ASP A 166 2.33 20.79 -0.04
CA ASP A 166 3.37 21.08 0.95
C ASP A 166 2.74 21.31 2.34
N HIS A 167 1.64 22.08 2.38
CA HIS A 167 0.88 22.30 3.61
C HIS A 167 0.31 21.00 4.20
N GLY A 168 -0.31 20.16 3.37
CA GLY A 168 -0.88 18.89 3.79
C GLY A 168 0.18 17.91 4.32
N CYS A 169 1.33 17.82 3.63
CA CYS A 169 2.46 17.03 4.10
C CYS A 169 3.02 17.55 5.44
N ALA A 170 3.16 18.88 5.59
CA ALA A 170 3.63 19.48 6.84
C ALA A 170 2.70 19.12 8.02
N MET A 171 1.38 19.16 7.82
CA MET A 171 0.41 18.77 8.83
C MET A 171 0.43 17.25 9.12
N LEU A 172 0.49 16.40 8.10
CA LEU A 172 0.57 14.94 8.30
C LEU A 172 1.84 14.52 9.07
N SER A 173 2.96 15.24 8.91
CA SER A 173 4.18 14.96 9.68
C SER A 173 4.03 15.22 11.18
N ARG A 174 3.03 16.00 11.59
CA ARG A 174 2.73 16.36 12.98
C ARG A 174 1.54 15.60 13.54
N ILE A 175 0.97 14.66 12.80
CA ILE A 175 -0.30 13.99 13.15
C ILE A 175 -0.27 13.33 14.53
N THR A 176 0.85 12.72 14.94
CA THR A 176 1.00 12.09 16.26
C THR A 176 1.08 13.10 17.40
N GLN A 177 1.51 14.34 17.12
CA GLN A 177 1.55 15.45 18.07
C GLN A 177 0.20 16.16 18.18
N ASP A 178 -0.47 16.32 17.03
CA ASP A 178 -1.75 17.03 16.94
C ASP A 178 -2.93 16.12 17.39
N PHE A 179 -2.80 14.79 17.27
CA PHE A 179 -3.82 13.80 17.65
C PHE A 179 -3.26 12.65 18.54
N PRO A 180 -2.62 12.94 19.68
CA PRO A 180 -1.90 11.93 20.47
C PRO A 180 -2.78 10.89 21.17
N LYS A 181 -4.11 11.13 21.22
CA LYS A 181 -5.09 10.27 21.91
C LYS A 181 -6.16 9.72 20.96
N ASP A 182 -5.97 9.83 19.64
CA ASP A 182 -6.92 9.34 18.65
C ASP A 182 -6.48 7.95 18.15
N PRO A 183 -7.02 6.86 18.71
CA PRO A 183 -6.60 5.50 18.35
C PRO A 183 -6.94 5.15 16.89
N GLU A 184 -7.99 5.75 16.33
CA GLU A 184 -8.44 5.49 14.97
C GLU A 184 -7.48 6.08 13.94
N ILE A 185 -7.08 7.35 14.13
CA ILE A 185 -6.05 7.98 13.30
C ILE A 185 -4.75 7.20 13.39
N ALA A 186 -4.32 6.82 14.60
CA ALA A 186 -3.09 6.05 14.79
C ALA A 186 -3.15 4.70 14.07
N GLN A 187 -4.27 3.99 14.15
CA GLN A 187 -4.50 2.73 13.45
C GLN A 187 -4.46 2.91 11.92
N LYS A 188 -5.21 3.88 11.37
CA LYS A 188 -5.25 4.13 9.92
C LYS A 188 -3.88 4.54 9.37
N MET A 189 -3.13 5.36 10.12
CA MET A 189 -1.74 5.71 9.79
C MET A 189 -0.83 4.48 9.77
N GLN A 190 -0.93 3.59 10.76
CA GLN A 190 -0.15 2.34 10.78
C GLN A 190 -0.49 1.42 9.61
N VAL A 191 -1.79 1.26 9.30
CA VAL A 191 -2.26 0.48 8.15
C VAL A 191 -1.70 1.06 6.86
N TRP A 192 -1.75 2.39 6.70
CA TRP A 192 -1.18 3.08 5.55
C TRP A 192 0.33 2.84 5.41
N MET A 193 1.11 3.08 6.47
CA MET A 193 2.57 2.87 6.44
C MET A 193 2.93 1.44 6.06
N LYS A 194 2.20 0.46 6.60
CA LYS A 194 2.38 -0.95 6.27
C LYS A 194 2.02 -1.23 4.81
N LYS A 195 0.86 -0.75 4.34
CA LYS A 195 0.38 -0.94 2.96
C LYS A 195 1.37 -0.36 1.95
N ALA A 196 1.78 0.90 2.12
CA ALA A 196 2.73 1.56 1.25
C ALA A 196 4.05 0.78 1.12
N SER A 197 4.62 0.36 2.26
CA SER A 197 5.84 -0.44 2.30
C SER A 197 5.65 -1.81 1.62
N GLN A 198 4.56 -2.52 1.93
CA GLN A 198 4.25 -3.82 1.33
C GLN A 198 4.04 -3.74 -0.18
N THR A 199 3.32 -2.74 -0.68
CA THR A 199 3.07 -2.55 -2.11
C THR A 199 4.36 -2.26 -2.86
N CYS A 200 5.24 -1.41 -2.31
CA CYS A 200 6.59 -1.20 -2.84
C CYS A 200 7.40 -2.49 -2.92
N MET A 201 7.48 -3.25 -1.82
CA MET A 201 8.27 -4.47 -1.76
C MET A 201 7.69 -5.57 -2.66
N SER A 202 6.37 -5.64 -2.80
CA SER A 202 5.70 -6.55 -3.73
C SER A 202 6.06 -6.21 -5.18
N ALA A 203 6.10 -4.92 -5.54
CA ALA A 203 6.53 -4.49 -6.87
C ALA A 203 8.03 -4.84 -7.12
N VAL A 204 8.90 -4.62 -6.14
CA VAL A 204 10.33 -5.01 -6.23
C VAL A 204 10.48 -6.51 -6.43
N LYS A 205 9.77 -7.32 -5.64
CA LYS A 205 9.78 -8.78 -5.76
C LYS A 205 9.30 -9.23 -7.14
N ALA A 206 8.17 -8.70 -7.61
CA ALA A 206 7.64 -9.02 -8.93
C ALA A 206 8.59 -8.59 -10.07
N HIS A 207 9.28 -7.45 -9.92
CA HIS A 207 10.32 -7.04 -10.87
C HIS A 207 11.49 -8.03 -10.90
N GLN A 208 11.95 -8.51 -9.74
CA GLN A 208 13.01 -9.50 -9.63
C GLN A 208 12.60 -10.85 -10.22
N GLU A 209 11.39 -11.33 -9.93
CA GLU A 209 10.83 -12.57 -10.50
C GLU A 209 10.72 -12.49 -12.03
N GLY A 210 10.51 -11.28 -12.58
CA GLY A 210 10.56 -11.00 -14.01
C GLY A 210 11.97 -10.90 -14.62
N GLY A 211 13.02 -11.21 -13.86
CA GLY A 211 14.42 -11.12 -14.30
C GLY A 211 15.04 -9.72 -14.16
N GLY A 212 14.34 -8.79 -13.51
CA GLY A 212 14.83 -7.46 -13.21
C GLY A 212 15.96 -7.44 -12.17
N GLN A 213 16.84 -6.45 -12.24
CA GLN A 213 17.88 -6.26 -11.23
C GLN A 213 17.27 -5.69 -9.94
N LEU A 214 17.81 -6.12 -8.79
CA LEU A 214 17.41 -5.53 -7.52
C LEU A 214 17.72 -4.03 -7.49
N PRO A 215 16.81 -3.19 -6.96
CA PRO A 215 17.07 -1.77 -6.81
C PRO A 215 18.35 -1.53 -6.03
N GLN A 216 19.20 -0.63 -6.52
CA GLN A 216 20.49 -0.34 -5.88
C GLN A 216 20.38 0.48 -4.59
N THR A 217 19.16 0.81 -4.17
CA THR A 217 18.88 1.68 -3.03
C THR A 217 19.19 0.97 -1.70
N PRO A 218 19.85 1.63 -0.73
CA PRO A 218 19.86 1.16 0.65
C PRO A 218 18.42 0.93 1.14
N MET A 219 18.21 -0.11 1.94
CA MET A 219 16.90 -0.57 2.46
C MET A 219 16.14 0.47 3.32
N MET A 220 16.62 1.71 3.41
CA MET A 220 16.03 2.74 4.24
C MET A 220 15.74 4.04 3.49
N PRO A 221 14.51 4.58 3.60
CA PRO A 221 14.27 5.98 3.32
C PRO A 221 14.94 6.82 4.42
N MET A 222 16.01 7.52 4.08
CA MET A 222 16.59 8.55 4.95
C MET A 222 15.80 9.85 4.78
N VAL A 223 15.26 10.39 5.87
CA VAL A 223 14.45 11.62 5.87
C VAL A 223 15.34 12.88 5.88
N ASP A 224 16.60 12.73 6.25
CA ASP A 224 17.57 13.81 6.38
C ASP A 224 18.47 13.88 5.13
N LYS A 225 18.43 15.00 4.40
CA LYS A 225 19.15 15.19 3.14
C LYS A 225 20.67 15.19 3.33
N GLU A 226 21.16 15.85 4.39
CA GLU A 226 22.61 15.93 4.68
C GLU A 226 23.14 14.54 5.02
N LEU A 227 22.41 13.79 5.87
CA LEU A 227 22.76 12.41 6.18
C LEU A 227 22.68 11.52 4.94
N THR A 228 21.74 11.77 4.04
CA THR A 228 21.62 10.99 2.79
C THR A 228 22.85 11.15 1.90
N GLU A 229 23.33 12.38 1.72
CA GLU A 229 24.54 12.68 0.94
C GLU A 229 25.78 12.06 1.59
N GLU A 230 25.92 12.19 2.90
CA GLU A 230 27.02 11.57 3.66
C GLU A 230 27.01 10.04 3.51
N MET A 231 25.82 9.44 3.61
CA MET A 231 25.66 7.98 3.51
C MET A 231 25.97 7.43 2.12
N GLN A 232 25.80 8.21 1.04
CA GLN A 232 26.18 7.75 -0.30
C GLN A 232 27.67 7.42 -0.39
N ARG A 233 28.53 8.20 0.28
CA ARG A 233 29.97 7.93 0.37
C ARG A 233 30.23 6.57 1.02
N PHE A 234 29.64 6.33 2.20
CA PHE A 234 29.82 5.07 2.92
C PHE A 234 29.19 3.88 2.21
N ILE A 235 28.09 4.09 1.47
CA ILE A 235 27.48 3.05 0.63
C ILE A 235 28.44 2.62 -0.48
N ALA A 236 29.11 3.57 -1.15
CA ALA A 236 30.08 3.25 -2.19
C ALA A 236 31.26 2.44 -1.62
N GLU A 237 31.80 2.86 -0.48
CA GLU A 237 32.90 2.18 0.20
C GLU A 237 32.49 0.79 0.71
N ALA A 238 31.33 0.68 1.36
CA ALA A 238 30.78 -0.60 1.81
C ALA A 238 30.55 -1.56 0.64
N ARG A 239 30.05 -1.06 -0.50
CA ARG A 239 29.83 -1.85 -1.71
C ARG A 239 31.16 -2.38 -2.26
N GLU A 240 32.18 -1.54 -2.36
CA GLU A 240 33.50 -1.98 -2.81
C GLU A 240 34.09 -3.04 -1.86
N SER A 241 33.94 -2.83 -0.55
CA SER A 241 34.38 -3.80 0.46
C SER A 241 33.65 -5.13 0.35
N VAL A 242 32.30 -5.12 0.24
CA VAL A 242 31.48 -6.34 0.10
C VAL A 242 31.74 -7.07 -1.23
N ALA A 243 32.02 -6.34 -2.31
CA ALA A 243 32.36 -6.93 -3.60
C ALA A 243 33.67 -7.72 -3.57
N LYS A 244 34.62 -7.32 -2.70
CA LYS A 244 35.89 -8.03 -2.49
C LYS A 244 35.78 -9.22 -1.53
N MET A 245 34.69 -9.33 -0.77
CA MET A 245 34.50 -10.41 0.20
C MET A 245 34.03 -11.70 -0.46
N SER A 246 34.62 -12.83 -0.07
CA SER A 246 34.15 -14.18 -0.41
C SER A 246 32.81 -14.49 0.26
N VAL A 247 32.17 -15.58 -0.16
CA VAL A 247 30.89 -16.01 0.44
C VAL A 247 31.08 -16.39 1.91
N GLU A 248 32.20 -17.01 2.25
CA GLU A 248 32.60 -17.41 3.60
C GLU A 248 32.87 -16.19 4.48
N GLU A 249 33.57 -15.19 3.95
CA GLU A 249 33.83 -13.92 4.65
C GLU A 249 32.52 -13.17 4.93
N LYS A 250 31.59 -13.15 3.96
CA LYS A 250 30.26 -12.54 4.15
C LYS A 250 29.48 -13.25 5.25
N LYS A 251 29.49 -14.59 5.29
CA LYS A 251 28.85 -15.38 6.36
C LYS A 251 29.49 -15.10 7.73
N SER A 252 30.82 -15.04 7.80
CA SER A 252 31.55 -14.76 9.04
C SER A 252 31.32 -13.32 9.55
N PHE A 253 31.23 -12.36 8.64
CA PHE A 253 30.91 -10.97 8.96
C PHE A 253 29.52 -10.83 9.60
N MET A 254 28.56 -11.65 9.17
CA MET A 254 27.22 -11.77 9.76
C MET A 254 27.20 -12.60 11.04
N ASN A 255 28.16 -12.35 11.94
CA ASN A 255 28.18 -12.93 13.27
C ASN A 255 27.04 -12.39 14.16
N GLU A 256 26.89 -12.99 15.35
CA GLU A 256 25.83 -12.67 16.30
C GLU A 256 25.80 -11.18 16.70
N LYS A 257 26.95 -10.53 16.83
CA LYS A 257 27.04 -9.10 17.19
C LYS A 257 26.50 -8.22 16.07
N THR A 258 26.91 -8.50 14.83
CA THR A 258 26.45 -7.79 13.63
C THR A 258 24.95 -7.95 13.45
N PHE A 259 24.44 -9.18 13.62
CA PHE A 259 23.02 -9.48 13.55
C PHE A 259 22.22 -8.75 14.65
N LYS A 260 22.70 -8.76 15.90
CA LYS A 260 22.08 -8.01 17.01
C LYS A 260 22.05 -6.51 16.76
N LYS A 261 23.13 -5.91 16.24
CA LYS A 261 23.15 -4.48 15.84
C LYS A 261 22.05 -4.19 14.81
N MET A 262 21.92 -5.04 13.79
CA MET A 262 20.86 -4.92 12.78
C MET A 262 19.46 -5.07 13.37
N GLN A 263 19.26 -6.02 14.29
CA GLN A 263 17.97 -6.25 14.95
C GLN A 263 17.56 -5.08 15.85
N VAL A 264 18.49 -4.57 16.68
CA VAL A 264 18.27 -3.37 17.51
C VAL A 264 17.87 -2.22 16.61
N PHE A 265 18.61 -2.02 15.51
CA PHE A 265 18.33 -0.98 14.55
C PHE A 265 16.94 -1.09 13.91
N GLN A 266 16.55 -2.29 13.46
CA GLN A 266 15.23 -2.54 12.86
C GLN A 266 14.09 -2.28 13.85
N ASN A 267 14.32 -2.49 15.14
CA ASN A 267 13.34 -2.25 16.21
C ASN A 267 13.22 -0.77 16.61
N LEU A 268 14.09 0.12 16.14
CA LEU A 268 13.99 1.55 16.41
C LEU A 268 12.86 2.19 15.57
N PRO A 269 12.15 3.19 16.12
CA PRO A 269 11.24 4.03 15.33
C PRO A 269 12.04 4.83 14.28
N PRO A 270 11.40 5.36 13.22
CA PRO A 270 12.08 6.07 12.14
C PRO A 270 13.03 7.18 12.62
N GLU A 271 12.62 7.99 13.59
CA GLU A 271 13.44 9.05 14.18
C GLU A 271 14.63 8.48 14.96
N GLY A 272 14.39 7.37 15.67
CA GLY A 272 15.42 6.63 16.39
C GLY A 272 16.48 6.03 15.46
N ARG A 273 16.09 5.60 14.26
CA ARG A 273 17.02 5.08 13.24
C ARG A 273 17.94 6.17 12.71
N VAL A 274 17.42 7.36 12.42
CA VAL A 274 18.24 8.51 12.00
C VAL A 274 19.22 8.87 13.12
N GLY A 275 18.74 8.99 14.35
CA GLY A 275 19.58 9.27 15.52
C GLY A 275 20.63 8.19 15.79
N TYR A 276 20.32 6.92 15.53
CA TYR A 276 21.28 5.82 15.63
C TYR A 276 22.42 5.98 14.61
N VAL A 277 22.11 6.17 13.32
CA VAL A 277 23.12 6.29 12.28
C VAL A 277 24.00 7.54 12.47
N LYS A 278 23.42 8.67 12.90
CA LYS A 278 24.18 9.89 13.20
C LYS A 278 25.19 9.73 14.33
N ARG A 279 24.96 8.80 15.26
CA ARG A 279 25.87 8.54 16.39
C ARG A 279 27.00 7.55 16.07
N LEU A 280 26.89 6.83 14.96
CA LEU A 280 27.94 5.92 14.53
C LEU A 280 29.17 6.72 14.08
N GLY A 281 30.36 6.24 14.43
CA GLY A 281 31.59 6.71 13.79
C GLY A 281 31.62 6.34 12.30
N ASP A 282 32.48 6.99 11.51
CA ASP A 282 32.58 6.76 10.07
C ASP A 282 32.82 5.27 9.73
N ASP A 283 33.77 4.62 10.43
CA ASP A 283 34.05 3.19 10.27
C ASP A 283 32.81 2.32 10.61
N GLU A 284 32.08 2.69 11.66
CA GLU A 284 30.87 1.97 12.05
C GLU A 284 29.72 2.17 11.05
N LYS A 285 29.63 3.33 10.39
CA LYS A 285 28.67 3.57 9.31
C LYS A 285 28.97 2.68 8.11
N VAL A 286 30.25 2.54 7.73
CA VAL A 286 30.66 1.62 6.66
C VAL A 286 30.33 0.19 7.05
N GLU A 287 30.74 -0.27 8.25
CA GLU A 287 30.39 -1.61 8.74
C GLU A 287 28.88 -1.86 8.73
N PHE A 288 28.10 -0.89 9.21
CA PHE A 288 26.65 -0.98 9.23
C PHE A 288 26.05 -1.07 7.83
N MET A 289 26.57 -0.32 6.84
CA MET A 289 26.16 -0.46 5.44
C MET A 289 26.53 -1.83 4.86
N LYS A 290 27.72 -2.35 5.18
CA LYS A 290 28.12 -3.71 4.79
C LYS A 290 27.17 -4.75 5.37
N THR A 291 26.78 -4.60 6.64
CA THR A 291 25.79 -5.47 7.30
C THR A 291 24.48 -5.51 6.52
N GLN A 292 23.93 -4.34 6.17
CA GLN A 292 22.68 -4.27 5.41
C GLN A 292 22.80 -4.93 4.03
N MET A 293 23.91 -4.69 3.31
CA MET A 293 24.14 -5.28 1.98
C MET A 293 24.28 -6.80 2.03
N ILE A 294 25.08 -7.31 2.98
CA ILE A 294 25.29 -8.75 3.13
C ILE A 294 24.00 -9.43 3.59
N ALA A 295 23.25 -8.82 4.52
CA ALA A 295 21.96 -9.35 4.95
C ALA A 295 20.98 -9.50 3.78
N VAL A 296 20.89 -8.50 2.91
CA VAL A 296 20.07 -8.56 1.69
C VAL A 296 20.55 -9.68 0.76
N GLU A 297 21.85 -9.80 0.53
CA GLU A 297 22.42 -10.85 -0.34
C GLU A 297 22.15 -12.25 0.21
N LEU A 298 22.28 -12.46 1.53
CA LEU A 298 22.00 -13.75 2.18
C LEU A 298 20.52 -14.08 2.16
N MET A 299 19.64 -13.14 2.52
CA MET A 299 18.19 -13.33 2.43
C MET A 299 17.77 -13.67 0.99
N ARG A 300 18.37 -13.01 -0.01
CA ARG A 300 18.12 -13.32 -1.41
C ARG A 300 18.51 -14.76 -1.76
N LYS A 301 19.71 -15.20 -1.34
CA LYS A 301 20.17 -16.58 -1.59
C LYS A 301 19.29 -17.62 -0.90
N GLU A 302 18.86 -17.36 0.34
CA GLU A 302 17.92 -18.23 1.06
C GLU A 302 16.56 -18.29 0.38
N TRP A 303 16.08 -17.15 -0.13
CA TRP A 303 14.83 -17.06 -0.89
C TRP A 303 14.91 -17.84 -2.21
N GLU A 304 16.00 -17.70 -2.96
CA GLU A 304 16.26 -18.43 -4.21
C GLU A 304 16.40 -19.95 -3.98
N ALA A 305 17.06 -20.35 -2.89
CA ALA A 305 17.20 -21.76 -2.51
C ALA A 305 15.89 -22.37 -1.94
N GLY A 306 15.01 -21.54 -1.40
CA GLY A 306 13.78 -21.93 -0.72
C GLY A 306 12.51 -21.94 -1.58
N GLN A 307 12.57 -21.56 -2.86
CA GLN A 307 11.41 -21.70 -3.76
C GLN A 307 11.30 -23.15 -4.30
N PRO A 308 10.34 -23.97 -3.84
CA PRO A 308 9.98 -25.18 -4.56
C PRO A 308 9.37 -24.77 -5.90
N GLY A 309 9.97 -25.21 -7.01
CA GLY A 309 9.55 -24.92 -8.38
C GLY A 309 8.19 -25.51 -8.73
N GLY A 310 7.10 -24.88 -8.27
CA GLY A 310 5.73 -25.21 -8.66
C GLY A 310 4.91 -23.93 -8.89
N PRO A 311 4.00 -23.92 -9.90
CA PRO A 311 3.05 -22.83 -10.07
C PRO A 311 2.06 -22.84 -8.91
N SER A 312 2.41 -22.17 -7.83
CA SER A 312 1.54 -21.97 -6.68
C SER A 312 0.48 -20.96 -7.07
N CYS A 313 -0.75 -21.43 -7.25
CA CYS A 313 -1.94 -20.61 -7.11
C CYS A 313 -1.98 -20.13 -5.64
N THR A 314 -1.16 -19.14 -5.29
CA THR A 314 -1.13 -18.58 -3.95
C THR A 314 -2.47 -17.89 -3.72
N LYS A 315 -3.12 -18.23 -2.60
CA LYS A 315 -4.37 -17.58 -2.18
C LYS A 315 -4.26 -16.05 -2.18
N GLU A 316 -3.07 -15.48 -2.04
CA GLU A 316 -2.80 -14.03 -2.12
C GLU A 316 -3.03 -13.39 -3.50
N ALA A 317 -3.01 -14.15 -4.61
CA ALA A 317 -3.27 -13.61 -5.95
C ALA A 317 -4.76 -13.64 -6.33
N MET A 318 -5.55 -14.54 -5.72
CA MET A 318 -7.02 -14.64 -5.92
C MET A 318 -7.82 -13.99 -4.79
N GLN A 319 -7.21 -13.82 -3.61
CA GLN A 319 -7.66 -12.84 -2.65
C GLN A 319 -7.27 -11.49 -3.24
N GLY A 320 -8.22 -10.81 -3.88
CA GLY A 320 -8.14 -9.36 -4.05
C GLY A 320 -7.75 -8.69 -2.71
N PRO A 321 -7.40 -7.39 -2.73
CA PRO A 321 -6.90 -6.67 -1.55
C PRO A 321 -7.62 -7.13 -0.29
N ALA A 322 -6.84 -7.72 0.62
CA ALA A 322 -7.26 -8.55 1.76
C ALA A 322 -8.72 -8.30 2.14
N ALA A 323 -9.59 -9.31 1.96
CA ALA A 323 -11.03 -9.33 2.28
C ALA A 323 -11.60 -7.94 2.51
N ALA A 324 -12.34 -7.39 1.51
CA ALA A 324 -13.03 -6.10 1.60
C ALA A 324 -13.39 -5.82 3.06
N PRO A 325 -12.83 -4.72 3.65
CA PRO A 325 -12.72 -4.58 5.10
C PRO A 325 -14.01 -5.03 5.74
N SER A 326 -13.92 -5.91 6.76
CA SER A 326 -15.12 -6.35 7.46
C SER A 326 -15.94 -5.12 7.82
N GLN A 327 -17.26 -5.22 7.83
CA GLN A 327 -18.18 -4.09 7.98
C GLN A 327 -17.86 -3.16 9.17
N GLU A 328 -17.12 -3.65 10.19
CA GLU A 328 -16.57 -2.91 11.33
C GLU A 328 -15.35 -2.02 11.02
N GLN A 329 -14.68 -2.19 9.87
CA GLN A 329 -13.48 -1.44 9.45
C GLN A 329 -13.82 -0.31 8.46
N MET A 330 -15.06 -0.27 7.95
CA MET A 330 -15.57 0.78 7.05
C MET A 330 -16.58 1.73 7.71
N MET A 331 -16.99 1.45 8.96
CA MET A 331 -17.76 2.37 9.82
C MET A 331 -16.82 3.10 10.78
#